data_AF-A0A0T6AS97-F1
#
_entry.id   AF-A0A0T6AS97-F1
#
_cell.length_a   1.000
_cell.length_b   1.000
_cell.length_c   1.000
_cell.angle_alpha   90.00
_cell.angle_beta   90.00
_cell.angle_gamma   90.00
#
_symmetry.space_group_name_H-M   'P 1'
#
loop_
_entity.id
_entity.type
_entity.pdbx_description
1 polymer ?
#
loop_
_entity_poly.entity_id
_entity_poly.type
_entity_poly.pdbx_seq_one_letter_code
_entity_poly.pdbx_strand_id
1 'polypeptide(L)'
;MYVRLKHTLSSLALEMFVSPPKGRPIAWLRAYVRLAPDGKSVSLPMLRREAAKLGTAGPRSLQRLEEVGLFRRMDRMIGLAPEFRPHTAYLVRQVERLASALESLGDDWRGGPQAVLRRGILLFNSGLFFECHEYLEDVWRPTTGPDRNFYHAIIQTAAAFYHFEKDNLHGARTLLAKALEKLEAYRPARLGVDVERLIADLQQWQRRFAADQLGRSLRAREFPEIRGRATIRATVEG
;
A
#
# COMPACT_ATOMS: atom_id res chain seq x y z
N MET A 1 20.00 1.37 -4.97
CA MET A 1 19.16 0.97 -6.13
C MET A 1 17.78 0.49 -5.68
N TYR A 2 17.66 -0.32 -4.62
CA TYR A 2 16.39 -0.60 -3.90
C TYR A 2 15.56 0.66 -3.61
N VAL A 3 16.19 1.71 -3.07
CA VAL A 3 15.51 2.97 -2.73
C VAL A 3 14.82 3.59 -3.95
N ARG A 4 15.48 3.59 -5.11
CA ARG A 4 14.89 4.10 -6.37
C ARG A 4 13.66 3.27 -6.77
N LEU A 5 13.76 1.93 -6.76
CA LEU A 5 12.63 1.06 -7.10
C LEU A 5 11.43 1.30 -6.16
N LYS A 6 11.68 1.37 -4.85
CA LYS A 6 10.67 1.67 -3.82
C LYS A 6 9.95 2.98 -4.15
N HIS A 7 10.68 4.07 -4.38
CA HIS A 7 10.06 5.37 -4.70
C HIS A 7 9.33 5.34 -6.05
N THR A 8 9.88 4.70 -7.09
CA THR A 8 9.20 4.55 -8.39
C THR A 8 7.87 3.81 -8.24
N LEU A 9 7.83 2.69 -7.53
CA LEU A 9 6.60 1.93 -7.31
C LEU A 9 5.61 2.70 -6.44
N SER A 10 6.09 3.38 -5.40
CA SER A 10 5.25 4.22 -4.54
C SER A 10 4.59 5.35 -5.35
N SER A 11 5.36 6.10 -6.14
CA SER A 11 4.80 7.17 -6.98
C SER A 11 3.75 6.64 -7.97
N LEU A 12 4.01 5.49 -8.61
CA LEU A 12 3.03 4.83 -9.49
C LEU A 12 1.76 4.42 -8.72
N ALA A 13 1.90 3.84 -7.53
CA ALA A 13 0.78 3.43 -6.70
C ALA A 13 -0.11 4.62 -6.32
N LEU A 14 0.49 5.71 -5.85
CA LEU A 14 -0.25 6.92 -5.47
C LEU A 14 -0.95 7.56 -6.66
N GLU A 15 -0.28 7.64 -7.82
CA GLU A 15 -0.88 8.10 -9.08
C GLU A 15 -2.13 7.26 -9.44
N MET A 16 -2.04 5.93 -9.32
CA MET A 16 -3.15 5.03 -9.61
C MET A 16 -4.33 5.21 -8.65
N PHE A 17 -4.07 5.52 -7.37
CA PHE A 17 -5.11 5.72 -6.35
C PHE A 17 -5.95 6.98 -6.57
N VAL A 18 -5.43 7.94 -7.33
CA VAL A 18 -6.13 9.20 -7.66
C VAL A 18 -6.56 9.28 -9.13
N SER A 19 -6.28 8.26 -9.93
CA SER A 19 -6.55 8.22 -11.38
C SER A 19 -7.65 7.21 -11.74
N PRO A 20 -8.39 7.42 -12.85
CA PRO A 20 -9.38 6.48 -13.34
C PRO A 20 -8.78 5.11 -13.70
N PRO A 21 -9.51 3.98 -13.50
CA PRO A 21 -9.02 2.63 -13.78
C PRO A 21 -8.45 2.43 -15.19
N LYS A 22 -9.08 3.04 -16.21
CA LYS A 22 -8.68 2.90 -17.62
C LYS A 22 -7.25 3.38 -17.90
N GLY A 23 -6.73 4.32 -17.11
CA GLY A 23 -5.38 4.88 -17.27
C GLY A 23 -4.29 4.13 -16.52
N ARG A 24 -4.64 3.20 -15.62
CA ARG A 24 -3.69 2.60 -14.69
C ARG A 24 -2.78 1.58 -15.39
N PRO A 25 -1.47 1.56 -15.11
CA PRO A 25 -0.55 0.56 -15.65
C PRO A 25 -0.59 -0.81 -14.95
N ILE A 26 -1.51 -1.02 -14.01
CA ILE A 26 -1.54 -2.24 -13.17
C ILE A 26 -1.65 -3.55 -13.96
N ALA A 27 -2.40 -3.57 -15.07
CA ALA A 27 -2.53 -4.76 -15.91
C ALA A 27 -1.18 -5.17 -16.53
N TRP A 28 -0.37 -4.19 -16.95
CA TRP A 28 0.98 -4.41 -17.48
C TRP A 28 1.93 -4.92 -16.40
N LEU A 29 1.90 -4.33 -15.20
CA LEU A 29 2.72 -4.77 -14.07
C LEU A 29 2.40 -6.21 -13.67
N ARG A 30 1.11 -6.54 -13.49
CA ARG A 30 0.65 -7.90 -13.13
C ARG A 30 1.05 -8.92 -14.19
N ALA A 31 0.86 -8.60 -15.47
CA ALA A 31 1.26 -9.47 -16.57
C ALA A 31 2.77 -9.71 -16.57
N TYR A 32 3.57 -8.64 -16.36
CA TYR A 32 5.02 -8.74 -16.34
C TYR A 32 5.52 -9.63 -15.21
N VAL A 33 5.07 -9.42 -13.96
CA VAL A 33 5.53 -10.22 -12.82
C VAL A 33 5.11 -11.70 -12.90
N ARG A 34 4.04 -12.01 -13.64
CA ARG A 34 3.66 -13.41 -13.96
C ARG A 34 4.58 -14.05 -14.99
N LEU A 35 4.93 -13.31 -16.05
CA LEU A 35 5.73 -13.83 -17.16
C LEU A 35 7.23 -13.88 -16.86
N ALA A 36 7.74 -12.91 -16.10
CA ALA A 36 9.15 -12.78 -15.75
C ALA A 36 9.33 -12.36 -14.28
N PRO A 37 8.98 -13.24 -13.32
CA PRO A 37 9.21 -12.99 -11.89
C PRO A 37 10.71 -12.84 -11.54
N ASP A 38 11.60 -13.34 -12.40
CA ASP A 38 13.05 -13.20 -12.29
C ASP A 38 13.60 -11.88 -12.89
N GLY A 39 12.73 -11.02 -13.42
CA GLY A 39 13.10 -9.71 -13.96
C GLY A 39 13.71 -9.74 -15.36
N LYS A 40 13.65 -10.88 -16.07
CA LYS A 40 14.12 -10.99 -17.46
C LYS A 40 13.18 -10.31 -18.46
N SER A 41 13.71 -10.04 -19.65
CA SER A 41 12.93 -9.48 -20.75
C SER A 41 11.93 -10.50 -21.31
N VAL A 42 10.77 -10.03 -21.72
CA VAL A 42 9.70 -10.80 -22.35
C VAL A 42 9.34 -10.23 -23.71
N SER A 43 8.75 -11.06 -24.56
CA SER A 43 8.19 -10.62 -25.84
C SER A 43 7.05 -9.61 -25.60
N LEU A 44 7.11 -8.45 -26.23
CA LEU A 44 6.10 -7.40 -26.11
C LEU A 44 4.70 -7.88 -26.57
N PRO A 45 4.55 -8.61 -27.70
CA PRO A 45 3.29 -9.27 -28.05
C PRO A 45 2.75 -10.21 -26.96
N MET A 46 3.62 -11.00 -26.32
CA MET A 46 3.22 -11.91 -25.24
C MET A 46 2.75 -11.13 -24.01
N LEU A 47 3.50 -10.10 -23.60
CA LEU A 47 3.13 -9.23 -22.48
C LEU A 47 1.79 -8.55 -22.74
N ARG A 48 1.55 -8.03 -23.95
CA ARG A 48 0.28 -7.40 -24.34
C ARG A 48 -0.89 -8.36 -24.22
N ARG A 49 -0.72 -9.59 -24.73
CA ARG A 49 -1.75 -10.63 -24.64
C ARG A 49 -2.08 -10.98 -23.20
N GLU A 50 -1.07 -11.07 -22.33
CA GLU A 50 -1.31 -11.38 -20.91
C GLU A 50 -1.94 -10.20 -20.16
N ALA A 51 -1.49 -8.96 -20.42
CA ALA A 51 -2.06 -7.76 -19.80
C ALA A 51 -3.53 -7.56 -20.20
N ALA A 52 -3.92 -7.85 -21.43
CA ALA A 52 -5.30 -7.74 -21.90
C ALA A 52 -6.28 -8.67 -21.15
N LYS A 53 -5.81 -9.79 -20.59
CA LYS A 53 -6.64 -10.67 -19.76
C LYS A 53 -6.89 -10.10 -18.36
N LEU A 54 -6.08 -9.13 -17.93
CA LEU A 54 -6.06 -8.60 -16.57
C LEU A 54 -6.72 -7.23 -16.42
N GLY A 55 -7.26 -6.69 -17.52
CA GLY A 55 -7.99 -5.43 -17.56
C GLY A 55 -7.51 -4.52 -18.68
N THR A 56 -7.70 -3.21 -18.50
CA THR A 56 -7.32 -2.22 -19.52
C THR A 56 -5.79 -2.16 -19.66
N ALA A 57 -5.28 -2.56 -20.82
CA ALA A 57 -3.85 -2.55 -21.16
C ALA A 57 -3.59 -1.64 -22.38
N GLY A 58 -3.77 -0.34 -22.20
CA GLY A 58 -3.56 0.66 -23.25
C GLY A 58 -2.07 0.94 -23.50
N PRO A 59 -1.68 1.41 -24.71
CA PRO A 59 -0.28 1.74 -25.02
C PRO A 59 0.26 2.88 -24.16
N ARG A 60 -0.57 3.89 -23.81
CA ARG A 60 -0.16 5.01 -22.95
C ARG A 60 0.21 4.56 -21.53
N SER A 61 -0.52 3.59 -20.96
CA SER A 61 -0.19 3.11 -19.62
C SER A 61 1.07 2.25 -19.61
N LEU A 62 1.40 1.56 -20.71
CA LEU A 62 2.71 0.92 -20.85
C LEU A 62 3.83 1.96 -20.98
N GLN A 63 3.63 2.98 -21.81
CA GLN A 63 4.59 4.07 -21.99
C GLN A 63 4.93 4.75 -20.65
N ARG A 64 3.94 4.94 -19.78
CA ARG A 64 4.16 5.48 -18.43
C ARG A 64 5.18 4.66 -17.62
N LEU A 65 5.19 3.33 -17.76
CA LEU A 65 6.17 2.46 -17.09
C LEU A 65 7.58 2.59 -17.67
N GLU A 66 7.70 2.94 -18.95
CA GLU A 66 8.97 3.24 -19.61
C GLU A 66 9.49 4.63 -19.19
N GLU A 67 8.60 5.64 -19.13
CA GLU A 67 8.93 7.02 -18.74
C GLU A 67 9.46 7.14 -17.31
N VAL A 68 8.89 6.39 -16.37
CA VAL A 68 9.41 6.33 -14.98
C VAL A 68 10.65 5.44 -14.85
N GLY A 69 11.16 4.90 -15.97
CA GLY A 69 12.35 4.09 -16.04
C GLY A 69 12.21 2.69 -15.45
N LEU A 70 10.99 2.22 -15.16
CA LEU A 70 10.77 0.87 -14.63
C LEU A 70 11.07 -0.19 -15.68
N PHE A 71 10.57 0.01 -16.90
CA PHE A 71 10.80 -0.88 -18.03
C PHE A 71 11.71 -0.27 -19.07
N ARG A 72 12.50 -1.13 -19.71
CA ARG A 72 13.29 -0.81 -20.90
C ARG A 72 12.84 -1.68 -22.05
N ARG A 73 12.56 -1.05 -23.18
CA ARG A 73 12.22 -1.71 -24.43
C ARG A 73 13.46 -1.92 -25.28
N MET A 74 13.53 -3.07 -25.93
CA MET A 74 14.63 -3.53 -26.79
C MET A 74 14.01 -4.22 -28.00
N ASP A 75 13.82 -3.49 -29.10
CA ASP A 75 13.11 -3.98 -30.29
C ASP A 75 11.72 -4.61 -29.92
N ARG A 76 11.53 -5.92 -30.12
CA ARG A 76 10.28 -6.63 -29.80
C ARG A 76 10.22 -7.14 -28.36
N MET A 77 11.22 -6.82 -27.54
CA MET A 77 11.34 -7.26 -26.15
C MET A 77 11.16 -6.08 -25.18
N ILE A 78 10.69 -6.38 -23.97
CA ILE A 78 10.60 -5.42 -22.88
C ILE A 78 10.97 -6.11 -21.58
N GLY A 79 11.73 -5.44 -20.73
CA GLY A 79 12.19 -6.01 -19.47
C GLY A 79 12.32 -4.96 -18.38
N LEU A 80 12.45 -5.45 -17.15
CA LEU A 80 12.79 -4.64 -15.99
C LEU A 80 14.16 -3.99 -16.23
N ALA A 81 14.24 -2.68 -15.93
CA ALA A 81 15.48 -1.94 -16.01
C ALA A 81 16.59 -2.67 -15.22
N PRO A 82 17.80 -2.84 -15.78
CA PRO A 82 18.86 -3.65 -15.16
C PRO A 82 19.10 -3.34 -13.68
N GLU A 83 18.99 -2.06 -13.32
CA GLU A 83 19.16 -1.56 -11.96
C GLU A 83 18.14 -2.10 -10.93
N PHE A 84 17.00 -2.61 -11.38
CA PHE A 84 15.93 -3.11 -10.51
C PHE A 84 15.87 -4.63 -10.44
N ARG A 85 16.58 -5.35 -11.33
CA ARG A 85 16.60 -6.83 -11.38
C ARG A 85 17.02 -7.51 -10.07
N PRO A 86 17.97 -6.99 -9.28
CA PRO A 86 18.30 -7.58 -7.98
C PRO A 86 17.15 -7.51 -6.94
N HIS A 87 16.07 -6.79 -7.23
CA HIS A 87 14.99 -6.51 -6.29
C HIS A 87 13.62 -7.02 -6.79
N THR A 88 13.60 -8.03 -7.66
CA THR A 88 12.37 -8.58 -8.24
C THR A 88 11.41 -9.14 -7.20
N ALA A 89 11.91 -9.78 -6.13
CA ALA A 89 11.06 -10.25 -5.03
C ALA A 89 10.27 -9.11 -4.36
N TYR A 90 10.88 -7.91 -4.27
CA TYR A 90 10.18 -6.71 -3.81
C TYR A 90 9.15 -6.25 -4.85
N LEU A 91 9.52 -6.17 -6.13
CA LEU A 91 8.60 -5.81 -7.22
C LEU A 91 7.36 -6.71 -7.25
N VAL A 92 7.54 -8.04 -7.28
CA VAL A 92 6.45 -9.03 -7.31
C VAL A 92 5.51 -8.80 -6.14
N ARG A 93 6.05 -8.73 -4.92
CA ARG A 93 5.26 -8.49 -3.70
C ARG A 93 4.48 -7.19 -3.77
N GLN A 94 5.10 -6.08 -4.19
CA GLN A 94 4.43 -4.79 -4.26
C GLN A 94 3.35 -4.76 -5.35
N VAL A 95 3.57 -5.40 -6.50
CA VAL A 95 2.56 -5.47 -7.57
C VAL A 95 1.33 -6.27 -7.13
N GLU A 96 1.52 -7.36 -6.39
CA GLU A 96 0.42 -8.16 -5.83
C GLU A 96 -0.38 -7.37 -4.79
N ARG A 97 0.30 -6.70 -3.85
CA ARG A 97 -0.32 -5.83 -2.85
C ARG A 97 -1.08 -4.68 -3.50
N LEU A 98 -0.48 -4.04 -4.51
CA LEU A 98 -1.12 -2.96 -5.26
C LEU A 98 -2.34 -3.42 -6.04
N ALA A 99 -2.30 -4.60 -6.66
CA ALA A 99 -3.46 -5.17 -7.32
C ALA A 99 -4.62 -5.36 -6.33
N SER A 100 -4.35 -5.96 -5.17
CA SER A 100 -5.36 -6.13 -4.10
C SER A 100 -5.92 -4.79 -3.60
N ALA A 101 -5.05 -3.79 -3.45
CA ALA A 101 -5.43 -2.46 -2.97
C ALA A 101 -6.33 -1.74 -3.98
N LEU A 102 -6.02 -1.81 -5.28
CA LEU A 102 -6.81 -1.21 -6.36
C LEU A 102 -8.13 -1.95 -6.60
N GLU A 103 -8.16 -3.27 -6.40
CA GLU A 103 -9.41 -4.06 -6.41
C GLU A 103 -10.33 -3.60 -5.27
N SER A 104 -9.77 -3.39 -4.07
CA SER A 104 -10.52 -2.91 -2.89
C SER A 104 -10.94 -1.44 -2.99
N LEU A 105 -10.19 -0.63 -3.75
CA LEU A 105 -10.50 0.78 -4.00
C LEU A 105 -11.77 0.96 -4.83
N GLY A 106 -12.09 0.05 -5.76
CA GLY A 106 -13.26 0.16 -6.61
C GLY A 106 -13.39 1.53 -7.28
N ASP A 107 -14.57 2.16 -7.17
CA ASP A 107 -14.88 3.51 -7.68
C ASP A 107 -14.58 4.65 -6.70
N ASP A 108 -14.06 4.35 -5.50
CA ASP A 108 -13.73 5.35 -4.48
C ASP A 108 -12.56 6.27 -4.88
N TRP A 109 -11.96 6.05 -6.05
CA TRP A 109 -10.97 6.94 -6.69
C TRP A 109 -11.58 8.29 -7.12
N ARG A 110 -12.90 8.40 -7.32
CA ARG A 110 -13.58 9.67 -7.66
C ARG A 110 -13.61 10.68 -6.51
N GLY A 111 -13.66 10.18 -5.27
CA GLY A 111 -13.32 10.91 -4.05
C GLY A 111 -14.40 11.81 -3.43
N GLY A 112 -14.08 12.20 -2.18
CA GLY A 112 -14.70 13.14 -1.23
C GLY A 112 -13.79 13.23 0.01
N PRO A 113 -13.98 14.14 0.99
CA PRO A 113 -13.04 14.32 2.12
C PRO A 113 -12.78 13.05 2.94
N GLN A 114 -13.80 12.22 3.15
CA GLN A 114 -13.67 10.93 3.86
C GLN A 114 -12.95 9.85 3.02
N ALA A 115 -12.81 10.04 1.70
CA ALA A 115 -12.12 9.11 0.82
C ALA A 115 -10.61 9.10 1.06
N VAL A 116 -10.05 10.21 1.56
CA VAL A 116 -8.60 10.34 1.80
C VAL A 116 -8.14 9.35 2.88
N LEU A 117 -8.68 9.44 4.10
CA LEU A 117 -8.32 8.50 5.15
C LEU A 117 -8.60 7.05 4.74
N ARG A 118 -9.73 6.80 4.06
CA ARG A 118 -10.08 5.46 3.57
C ARG A 118 -9.06 4.92 2.57
N ARG A 119 -8.53 5.74 1.66
CA ARG A 119 -7.47 5.34 0.72
C ARG A 119 -6.17 4.99 1.45
N GLY A 120 -5.77 5.80 2.44
CA GLY A 120 -4.63 5.47 3.30
C GLY A 120 -4.82 4.13 4.02
N ILE A 121 -6.01 3.89 4.57
CA ILE A 121 -6.38 2.61 5.21
C ILE A 121 -6.34 1.45 4.22
N LEU A 122 -6.81 1.62 2.98
CA LEU A 122 -6.74 0.58 1.95
C LEU A 122 -5.28 0.23 1.60
N LEU A 123 -4.40 1.24 1.49
CA LEU A 123 -2.96 1.03 1.31
C LEU A 123 -2.38 0.24 2.49
N PHE A 124 -2.68 0.67 3.72
CA PHE A 124 -2.23 -0.01 4.94
C PHE A 124 -2.69 -1.47 5.01
N ASN A 125 -3.99 -1.72 4.83
CA ASN A 125 -4.58 -3.06 4.89
C ASN A 125 -4.08 -3.98 3.78
N SER A 126 -3.59 -3.41 2.67
CA SER A 126 -2.95 -4.16 1.58
C SER A 126 -1.45 -4.40 1.82
N GLY A 127 -0.89 -3.95 2.95
CA GLY A 127 0.53 -4.03 3.28
C GLY A 127 1.42 -3.05 2.50
N LEU A 128 0.83 -2.01 1.88
CA LEU A 128 1.55 -0.92 1.21
C LEU A 128 1.87 0.18 2.23
N PHE A 129 2.68 -0.19 3.24
CA PHE A 129 2.93 0.66 4.41
C PHE A 129 3.67 1.95 4.07
N PHE A 130 4.63 1.88 3.15
CA PHE A 130 5.36 3.06 2.70
C PHE A 130 4.43 4.01 1.92
N GLU A 131 3.62 3.48 1.01
CA GLU A 131 2.65 4.25 0.24
C GLU A 131 1.58 4.87 1.15
N CYS A 132 1.11 4.14 2.16
CA CYS A 132 0.19 4.68 3.18
C CYS A 132 0.81 5.87 3.92
N HIS A 133 2.08 5.73 4.36
CA HIS A 133 2.83 6.82 4.99
C HIS A 133 2.88 8.05 4.08
N GLU A 134 3.42 7.90 2.87
CA GLU A 134 3.58 9.02 1.94
C GLU A 134 2.22 9.69 1.64
N TYR A 135 1.20 8.87 1.35
CA TYR A 135 -0.13 9.37 1.01
C TYR A 135 -0.78 10.19 2.14
N LEU A 136 -0.69 9.70 3.38
CA LEU A 136 -1.28 10.39 4.52
C LEU A 136 -0.40 11.54 5.03
N GLU A 137 0.91 11.52 4.78
CA GLU A 137 1.79 12.62 5.17
C GLU A 137 1.44 13.92 4.42
N ASP A 138 1.15 13.83 3.12
CA ASP A 138 0.70 14.96 2.30
C ASP A 138 -0.60 15.59 2.83
N VAL A 139 -1.45 14.78 3.47
CA VAL A 139 -2.71 15.20 4.09
C VAL A 139 -2.46 15.78 5.48
N TRP A 140 -1.60 15.13 6.26
CA TRP A 140 -1.27 15.51 7.62
C TRP A 140 -0.55 16.86 7.68
N ARG A 141 0.42 17.12 6.79
CA ARG A 141 1.21 18.36 6.76
C ARG A 141 0.34 19.62 6.86
N PRO A 142 -0.69 19.83 6.00
CA PRO A 142 -1.59 20.98 6.08
C PRO A 142 -2.73 20.84 7.10
N THR A 143 -2.98 19.65 7.67
CA THR A 143 -4.09 19.44 8.61
C THR A 143 -3.82 20.17 9.94
N THR A 144 -4.80 20.94 10.41
CA THR A 144 -4.80 21.60 11.72
C THR A 144 -5.92 21.05 12.61
N GLY A 145 -5.92 21.44 13.89
CA GLY A 145 -6.98 21.07 14.82
C GLY A 145 -6.92 19.61 15.31
N PRO A 146 -8.04 19.09 15.84
CA PRO A 146 -8.05 17.86 16.64
C PRO A 146 -7.71 16.60 15.83
N ASP A 147 -7.82 16.62 14.50
CA ASP A 147 -7.54 15.45 13.65
C ASP A 147 -6.07 15.27 13.27
N ARG A 148 -5.26 16.32 13.42
CA ARG A 148 -3.85 16.28 13.04
C ARG A 148 -3.11 15.13 13.73
N ASN A 149 -3.33 14.95 15.03
CA ASN A 149 -2.68 13.89 15.79
C ASN A 149 -3.23 12.50 15.44
N PHE A 150 -4.49 12.38 15.02
CA PHE A 150 -5.07 11.12 14.54
C PHE A 150 -4.41 10.67 13.23
N TYR A 151 -4.31 11.56 12.23
CA TYR A 151 -3.58 11.25 10.99
C TYR A 151 -2.13 10.85 11.28
N HIS A 152 -1.46 11.57 12.18
CA HIS A 152 -0.08 11.26 12.57
C HIS A 152 0.03 9.87 13.21
N ALA A 153 -0.96 9.45 14.01
CA ALA A 153 -0.98 8.12 14.61
C ALA A 153 -1.07 7.01 13.55
N ILE A 154 -1.91 7.19 12.52
CA ILE A 154 -2.01 6.23 11.41
C ILE A 154 -0.72 6.21 10.58
N ILE A 155 -0.12 7.37 10.32
CA ILE A 155 1.18 7.49 9.63
C ILE A 155 2.28 6.75 10.42
N GLN A 156 2.35 6.95 11.75
CA GLN A 156 3.32 6.27 12.60
C GLN A 156 3.06 4.76 12.67
N THR A 157 1.80 4.33 12.64
CA THR A 157 1.44 2.92 12.53
C THR A 157 1.97 2.33 11.22
N ALA A 158 1.72 2.97 10.08
CA ALA A 158 2.25 2.55 8.78
C ALA A 158 3.78 2.50 8.78
N ALA A 159 4.44 3.54 9.28
CA ALA A 159 5.89 3.60 9.38
C ALA A 159 6.46 2.47 10.28
N ALA A 160 5.80 2.15 11.40
CA ALA A 160 6.21 1.06 12.27
C ALA A 160 6.26 -0.30 11.54
N PHE A 161 5.21 -0.63 10.77
CA PHE A 161 5.17 -1.86 9.99
C PHE A 161 6.13 -1.84 8.80
N TYR A 162 6.37 -0.68 8.18
CA TYR A 162 7.43 -0.54 7.17
C TYR A 162 8.82 -0.79 7.74
N HIS A 163 9.13 -0.26 8.93
CA HIS A 163 10.39 -0.54 9.63
C HIS A 163 10.54 -2.01 9.97
N PHE A 164 9.46 -2.65 10.41
CA PHE A 164 9.44 -4.09 10.68
C PHE A 164 9.76 -4.91 9.43
N GLU A 165 9.17 -4.60 8.26
CA GLU A 165 9.49 -5.27 6.98
C GLU A 165 10.93 -5.07 6.50
N LYS A 166 11.64 -4.11 7.08
CA LYS A 166 13.05 -3.78 6.79
C LYS A 166 14.01 -4.35 7.82
N ASP A 167 13.54 -5.27 8.66
CA ASP A 167 14.29 -5.87 9.77
C ASP A 167 14.80 -4.81 10.78
N ASN A 168 14.11 -3.66 10.85
CA ASN A 168 14.41 -2.60 11.81
C ASN A 168 13.39 -2.64 12.96
N LEU A 169 13.54 -3.65 13.82
CA LEU A 169 12.64 -3.87 14.94
C LEU A 169 12.67 -2.73 15.97
N HIS A 170 13.84 -2.10 16.17
CA HIS A 170 13.95 -0.95 17.07
C HIS A 170 13.11 0.24 16.60
N GLY A 171 13.20 0.58 15.30
CA GLY A 171 12.37 1.62 14.70
C GLY A 171 10.89 1.27 14.74
N ALA A 172 10.55 0.01 14.45
CA ALA A 172 9.18 -0.48 14.52
C ALA A 172 8.57 -0.32 15.93
N ARG A 173 9.29 -0.74 16.98
CA ARG A 173 8.86 -0.60 18.40
C ARG A 173 8.64 0.86 18.77
N THR A 174 9.59 1.73 18.42
CA THR A 174 9.55 3.17 18.75
C THR A 174 8.33 3.86 18.11
N LEU A 175 8.09 3.61 16.82
CA LEU A 175 6.99 4.23 16.10
C LEU A 175 5.62 3.68 16.54
N LEU A 176 5.53 2.38 16.80
CA LEU A 176 4.30 1.75 17.26
C LEU A 176 3.88 2.28 18.64
N ALA A 177 4.84 2.48 19.56
CA ALA A 177 4.56 3.06 20.88
C ALA A 177 4.01 4.49 20.78
N LYS A 178 4.61 5.33 19.92
CA LYS A 178 4.14 6.70 19.67
C LYS A 178 2.76 6.73 19.02
N ALA A 179 2.47 5.80 18.11
CA ALA A 179 1.16 5.67 17.49
C ALA A 179 0.09 5.32 18.54
N LEU A 180 0.36 4.33 19.40
CA LEU A 180 -0.53 3.91 20.48
C LEU A 180 -0.86 5.07 21.43
N GLU A 181 0.15 5.80 21.91
CA GLU A 181 -0.03 6.97 22.78
C GLU A 181 -0.99 8.00 22.18
N LYS A 182 -0.88 8.26 20.88
CA LYS A 182 -1.76 9.21 20.18
C LYS A 182 -3.18 8.69 20.01
N LEU A 183 -3.35 7.38 19.75
CA LEU A 183 -4.66 6.77 19.50
C LEU A 183 -5.56 6.79 20.75
N GLU A 184 -4.99 6.76 21.95
CA GLU A 184 -5.75 6.76 23.22
C GLU A 184 -6.79 7.90 23.29
N ALA A 185 -6.44 9.11 22.82
CA ALA A 185 -7.33 10.27 22.84
C ALA A 185 -8.54 10.17 21.87
N TYR A 186 -8.58 9.14 21.02
CA TYR A 186 -9.57 8.99 19.95
C TYR A 186 -10.46 7.76 20.13
N ARG A 187 -10.40 7.10 21.29
CA ARG A 187 -11.31 6.01 21.63
C ARG A 187 -12.77 6.50 21.72
N PRO A 188 -13.75 5.62 21.46
CA PRO A 188 -13.60 4.30 20.86
C PRO A 188 -13.50 4.35 19.33
N ALA A 189 -13.80 5.49 18.70
CA ALA A 189 -13.83 5.64 17.26
C ALA A 189 -13.56 7.09 16.81
N ARG A 190 -12.87 7.25 15.67
CA ARG A 190 -12.61 8.56 15.06
C ARG A 190 -12.51 8.44 13.54
N LEU A 191 -13.12 9.39 12.83
CA LEU A 191 -13.14 9.44 11.35
C LEU A 191 -13.56 8.10 10.69
N GLY A 192 -14.50 7.40 11.31
CA GLY A 192 -15.01 6.10 10.82
C GLY A 192 -14.13 4.89 11.16
N VAL A 193 -13.00 5.07 11.85
CA VAL A 193 -12.12 3.97 12.33
C VAL A 193 -12.58 3.48 13.71
N ASP A 194 -12.59 2.16 13.90
CA ASP A 194 -12.71 1.52 15.22
C ASP A 194 -11.35 1.60 15.94
N VAL A 195 -11.18 2.66 16.73
CA VAL A 195 -9.91 2.97 17.41
C VAL A 195 -9.68 2.01 18.57
N GLU A 196 -10.74 1.62 19.27
CA GLU A 196 -10.69 0.62 20.34
C GLU A 196 -10.07 -0.68 19.84
N ARG A 197 -10.61 -1.21 18.73
CA ARG A 197 -10.09 -2.42 18.10
C ARG A 197 -8.67 -2.23 17.58
N LEU A 198 -8.38 -1.11 16.91
CA LEU A 198 -7.05 -0.85 16.38
C LEU A 198 -6.01 -0.87 17.50
N ILE A 199 -6.28 -0.23 18.64
CA ILE A 199 -5.35 -0.25 19.77
C ILE A 199 -5.14 -1.68 20.28
N ALA A 200 -6.21 -2.47 20.46
CA ALA A 200 -6.10 -3.85 20.91
C ALA A 200 -5.23 -4.72 19.97
N ASP A 201 -5.39 -4.54 18.65
CA ASP A 201 -4.57 -5.22 17.64
C ASP A 201 -3.11 -4.75 17.70
N LEU A 202 -2.86 -3.45 17.77
CA LEU A 202 -1.51 -2.88 17.85
C LEU A 202 -0.77 -3.27 19.15
N GLN A 203 -1.47 -3.42 20.27
CA GLN A 203 -0.88 -3.90 21.52
C GLN A 203 -0.45 -5.38 21.43
N GLN A 204 -1.18 -6.22 20.70
CA GLN A 204 -0.73 -7.59 20.41
C GLN A 204 0.56 -7.58 19.59
N TRP A 205 0.67 -6.69 18.60
CA TRP A 205 1.89 -6.49 17.83
C TRP A 205 3.05 -5.96 18.65
N GLN A 206 2.79 -5.02 19.55
CA GLN A 206 3.80 -4.49 20.46
C GLN A 206 4.40 -5.61 21.33
N ARG A 207 3.57 -6.55 21.82
CA ARG A 207 4.06 -7.73 22.54
C ARG A 207 4.90 -8.66 21.67
N ARG A 208 4.46 -8.93 20.43
CA ARG A 208 5.24 -9.74 19.47
C ARG A 208 6.59 -9.12 19.15
N PHE A 209 6.61 -7.79 18.95
CA PHE A 209 7.84 -7.06 18.74
C PHE A 209 8.74 -7.14 19.96
N ALA A 210 8.22 -7.03 21.19
CA ALA A 210 9.02 -7.12 22.41
C ALA A 210 9.63 -8.52 22.61
N ALA A 211 8.89 -9.58 22.29
CA ALA A 211 9.32 -10.97 22.46
C ALA A 211 10.25 -11.48 21.33
N ASP A 212 10.51 -10.67 20.30
CA ASP A 212 11.29 -11.04 19.10
C ASP A 212 10.78 -12.32 18.40
N GLN A 213 9.46 -12.58 18.49
CA GLN A 213 8.83 -13.83 18.08
C GLN A 213 8.51 -13.92 16.58
N LEU A 214 9.16 -13.11 15.73
CA LEU A 214 8.79 -12.99 14.32
C LEU A 214 9.95 -13.45 13.42
N GLY A 215 10.30 -14.73 13.50
CA GLY A 215 11.37 -15.35 12.71
C GLY A 215 11.05 -15.65 11.23
N ARG A 216 10.03 -14.99 10.64
CA ARG A 216 9.68 -15.20 9.21
C ARG A 216 9.03 -13.98 8.56
N SER A 217 9.13 -13.92 7.23
CA SER A 217 8.39 -12.97 6.41
C SER A 217 6.88 -13.23 6.49
N LEU A 218 6.09 -12.19 6.73
CA LEU A 218 4.64 -12.25 6.90
C LEU A 218 3.91 -11.80 5.62
N ARG A 219 2.77 -12.43 5.33
CA ARG A 219 1.85 -12.00 4.25
C ARG A 219 1.07 -10.76 4.69
N ALA A 220 0.55 -10.00 3.73
CA ALA A 220 -0.24 -8.78 4.00
C ALA A 220 -1.37 -9.01 5.02
N ARG A 221 -2.15 -10.07 4.83
CA ARG A 221 -3.25 -10.49 5.72
C ARG A 221 -2.85 -10.90 7.14
N GLU A 222 -1.55 -11.06 7.41
CA GLU A 222 -1.07 -11.40 8.73
C GLU A 222 -0.84 -10.15 9.58
N PHE A 223 -0.72 -8.95 8.97
CA PHE A 223 -0.62 -7.64 9.61
C PHE A 223 -1.96 -7.17 10.20
N PRO A 224 -1.98 -6.19 11.13
CA PRO A 224 -3.25 -5.69 11.63
C PRO A 224 -4.01 -4.99 10.50
N GLU A 225 -5.34 -4.99 10.60
CA GLU A 225 -6.20 -4.28 9.67
C GLU A 225 -6.88 -3.12 10.39
N ILE A 226 -6.80 -1.93 9.81
CA ILE A 226 -7.58 -0.79 10.27
C ILE A 226 -9.01 -0.97 9.73
N ARG A 227 -9.96 -1.15 10.63
CA ARG A 227 -11.37 -1.41 10.30
C ARG A 227 -12.26 -0.28 10.79
N GLY A 228 -13.41 -0.13 10.13
CA GLY A 228 -14.46 0.74 10.63
C GLY A 228 -15.29 0.08 11.73
N ARG A 229 -15.91 0.88 12.58
CA ARG A 229 -16.83 0.38 13.60
C ARG A 229 -18.13 -0.01 12.92
N ALA A 230 -18.56 -1.27 13.05
CA ALA A 230 -19.86 -1.68 12.53
C ALA A 230 -20.97 -0.89 13.26
N THR A 231 -21.80 -0.15 12.52
CA THR A 231 -22.99 0.46 13.09
C THR A 231 -23.93 -0.68 13.48
N ILE A 232 -24.10 -0.93 14.78
CA ILE A 232 -25.18 -1.78 15.25
C ILE A 232 -26.46 -1.07 14.80
N ARG A 233 -27.17 -1.63 13.81
CA ARG A 233 -28.56 -1.24 13.56
C ARG A 233 -29.30 -1.60 14.84
N ALA A 234 -29.68 -0.59 15.62
CA ALA A 234 -30.64 -0.79 16.69
C ALA A 234 -31.88 -1.40 16.05
N THR A 235 -32.17 -2.66 16.38
CA THR A 235 -33.49 -3.24 16.22
C THR A 235 -34.42 -2.40 17.08
N VAL A 236 -35.12 -1.47 16.43
CA VAL A 236 -36.32 -0.87 17.00
C VAL A 236 -37.38 -1.97 16.87
N GLU A 237 -37.56 -2.72 17.96
CA GLU A 237 -38.77 -3.51 18.17
C GLU A 237 -39.95 -2.54 18.23
N GLY A 238 -40.96 -2.82 17.42
CA GLY A 238 -42.27 -2.19 17.43
C GLY A 238 -43.31 -3.25 17.12
#